data_AF-A0AAN6MLH4-F1
#
_entry.id   AF-A0AAN6MLH4-F1
#
_cell.length_a   1.000
_cell.length_b   1.000
_cell.length_c   1.000
_cell.angle_alpha   90.00
_cell.angle_beta   90.00
_cell.angle_gamma   90.00
#
_symmetry.space_group_name_H-M   'P 1'
#
loop_
_entity.id
_entity.type
_entity.pdbx_description
1 polymer ?
#
loop_
_entity_poly.entity_id
_entity_poly.type
_entity_poly.pdbx_seq_one_letter_code
_entity_poly.pdbx_strand_id
1 'polypeptide(L)'
;MADFTALLSSIVQVASTGVTLAGTLRDAGDALANVEKRLRGIDRDIDFTSRALAQLGAHLEDPEVQDAVSADTVRVTRDAAAGCAAIFTETESIVAKIRETGSTGKEPYHIREAKMDVLRANLGRVEGNLELLNGVLVHGRQMSSG
;
A
#
# COMPACT_ATOMS: atom_id res chain seq x y z
N MET A 1 -13.51 -21.09 -0.89
CA MET A 1 -14.18 -20.02 -1.67
C MET A 1 -14.50 -18.76 -0.87
N ALA A 2 -15.20 -18.82 0.28
CA ALA A 2 -15.54 -17.62 1.06
C ALA A 2 -14.31 -16.80 1.55
N ASP A 3 -13.24 -17.48 1.96
CA ASP A 3 -11.99 -16.83 2.37
C ASP A 3 -11.27 -16.10 1.24
N PHE A 4 -11.37 -16.61 0.00
CA PHE A 4 -10.76 -16.01 -1.18
C PHE A 4 -11.52 -14.76 -1.64
N THR A 5 -12.86 -14.83 -1.66
CA THR A 5 -13.69 -13.67 -1.99
C THR A 5 -13.56 -12.56 -0.96
N ALA A 6 -13.47 -12.90 0.34
CA ALA A 6 -13.19 -11.93 1.39
C ALA A 6 -11.79 -11.30 1.25
N LEU A 7 -10.76 -12.11 0.93
CA LEU A 7 -9.40 -11.62 0.69
C LEU A 7 -9.34 -10.69 -0.53
N LEU A 8 -9.93 -11.08 -1.66
CA LEU A 8 -10.01 -10.28 -2.87
C LEU A 8 -10.69 -8.93 -2.60
N SER A 9 -11.84 -8.95 -1.93
CA SER A 9 -12.53 -7.72 -1.54
C SER A 9 -11.65 -6.81 -0.69
N SER A 10 -10.93 -7.37 0.28
CA SER A 10 -10.00 -6.61 1.13
C SER A 10 -8.86 -6.00 0.32
N ILE A 11 -8.26 -6.76 -0.60
CA ILE A 11 -7.18 -6.30 -1.47
C ILE A 11 -7.64 -5.14 -2.35
N VAL A 12 -8.78 -5.30 -3.03
CA VAL A 12 -9.35 -4.27 -3.91
C VAL A 12 -9.66 -3.00 -3.12
N GLN A 13 -10.24 -3.14 -1.92
CA GLN A 13 -10.54 -2.00 -1.07
C GLN A 13 -9.27 -1.25 -0.65
N VAL A 14 -8.25 -1.97 -0.18
CA VAL A 14 -7.00 -1.35 0.28
C VAL A 14 -6.26 -0.68 -0.90
N ALA A 15 -6.23 -1.31 -2.07
CA ALA A 15 -5.67 -0.72 -3.28
C ALA A 15 -6.39 0.58 -3.68
N SER A 16 -7.73 0.58 -3.65
CA SER A 16 -8.54 1.76 -3.96
C SER A 16 -8.32 2.89 -2.96
N THR A 17 -8.23 2.58 -1.66
CA THR A 17 -7.89 3.56 -0.61
C THR A 17 -6.52 4.18 -0.89
N GLY A 18 -5.51 3.36 -1.19
CA GLY A 18 -4.16 3.85 -1.47
C GLY A 18 -4.11 4.75 -2.71
N VAL A 19 -4.79 4.41 -3.81
CA VAL A 19 -4.89 5.30 -5.00
C VAL A 19 -5.52 6.65 -4.63
N THR A 20 -6.59 6.64 -3.83
CA THR A 20 -7.27 7.86 -3.38
C THR A 20 -6.36 8.73 -2.51
N LEU A 21 -5.62 8.10 -1.61
CA LEU A 21 -4.65 8.75 -0.75
C LEU A 21 -3.49 9.36 -1.55
N ALA A 22 -2.95 8.62 -2.52
CA ALA A 22 -1.92 9.13 -3.43
C ALA A 22 -2.38 10.37 -4.21
N GLY A 23 -3.63 10.36 -4.72
CA GLY A 23 -4.23 11.54 -5.35
C GLY A 23 -4.32 12.73 -4.39
N THR A 24 -4.83 12.50 -3.18
CA THR A 24 -4.95 13.53 -2.13
C THR A 24 -3.58 14.13 -1.78
N LEU A 25 -2.55 13.29 -1.67
CA LEU A 25 -1.17 13.72 -1.39
C LEU A 25 -0.58 14.55 -2.52
N ARG A 26 -0.85 14.19 -3.77
CA ARG A 26 -0.42 14.93 -4.95
C ARG A 26 -1.07 16.31 -5.01
N ASP A 27 -2.38 16.38 -4.85
CA ASP A 27 -3.14 17.63 -4.84
C ASP A 27 -2.71 18.54 -3.67
N ALA A 28 -2.47 17.97 -2.49
CA ALA A 28 -1.97 18.70 -1.34
C ALA A 28 -0.54 19.24 -1.55
N GLY A 29 0.32 18.46 -2.22
CA GLY A 29 1.68 18.87 -2.58
C GLY A 29 1.69 20.04 -3.58
N ASP A 30 0.75 20.06 -4.53
CA ASP A 30 0.58 21.14 -5.51
C ASP A 30 -0.02 22.41 -4.89
N ALA A 31 -0.99 22.26 -3.98
CA ALA A 31 -1.64 23.38 -3.29
C ALA A 31 -0.73 24.05 -2.24
N LEU A 32 0.28 23.34 -1.73
CA LEU A 32 1.14 23.79 -0.66
C LEU A 32 2.61 23.77 -1.09
N ALA A 33 2.99 24.68 -2.00
CA ALA A 33 4.34 24.83 -2.55
C ALA A 33 5.49 24.85 -1.50
N ASN A 34 5.17 25.15 -0.23
CA ASN A 34 6.09 25.19 0.92
C ASN A 34 5.90 24.10 1.99
N VAL A 35 4.88 23.23 1.93
CA VAL A 35 4.60 22.20 2.98
C VAL A 35 5.45 20.94 2.79
N GLU A 36 6.75 21.20 2.61
CA GLU A 36 7.84 20.24 2.62
C GLU A 36 8.02 19.44 1.32
N LYS A 37 9.26 19.44 0.81
CA LYS A 37 9.79 18.41 -0.12
C LYS A 37 9.55 16.97 0.39
N ARG A 38 9.06 16.80 1.61
CA ARG A 38 8.87 15.56 2.37
C ARG A 38 7.58 14.82 1.99
N LEU A 39 6.53 15.51 1.55
CA LEU A 39 5.34 14.84 1.00
C LEU A 39 5.55 14.39 -0.45
N ARG A 40 6.50 15.00 -1.16
CA ARG A 40 6.85 14.59 -2.53
C ARG A 40 7.42 13.18 -2.54
N GLY A 41 6.89 12.34 -3.42
CA GLY A 41 7.37 10.97 -3.58
C GLY A 41 6.56 9.95 -2.79
N ILE A 42 6.00 10.30 -1.62
CA ILE A 42 5.14 9.36 -0.87
C ILE A 42 3.84 9.11 -1.63
N ASP A 43 3.34 10.11 -2.37
CA ASP A 43 2.24 9.93 -3.31
C ASP A 43 2.56 8.84 -4.36
N ARG A 44 3.80 8.82 -4.87
CA ARG A 44 4.27 7.84 -5.86
C ARG A 44 4.47 6.46 -5.23
N ASP A 45 5.07 6.39 -4.05
CA ASP A 45 5.31 5.14 -3.33
C ASP A 45 3.98 4.46 -2.95
N ILE A 46 2.98 5.24 -2.51
CA ILE A 46 1.62 4.75 -2.22
C ILE A 46 0.91 4.33 -3.51
N ASP A 47 0.98 5.13 -4.58
CA ASP A 47 0.39 4.78 -5.88
C ASP A 47 0.98 3.46 -6.41
N PHE A 48 2.31 3.30 -6.35
CA PHE A 48 2.98 2.07 -6.77
C PHE A 48 2.56 0.87 -5.93
N THR A 49 2.60 1.00 -4.60
CA THR A 49 2.16 -0.06 -3.67
C THR A 49 0.71 -0.46 -3.94
N SER A 50 -0.16 0.52 -4.20
CA SER A 50 -1.58 0.28 -4.50
C SER A 50 -1.78 -0.48 -5.81
N ARG A 51 -0.99 -0.15 -6.85
CA ARG A 51 -1.02 -0.87 -8.12
C ARG A 51 -0.50 -2.29 -8.00
N ALA A 52 0.58 -2.50 -7.23
CA ALA A 52 1.09 -3.84 -6.94
C ALA A 52 0.04 -4.69 -6.22
N LEU A 53 -0.68 -4.10 -5.25
CA LEU A 53 -1.77 -4.77 -4.54
C LEU A 53 -2.95 -5.09 -5.48
N ALA A 54 -3.30 -4.19 -6.39
CA ALA A 54 -4.33 -4.42 -7.40
C ALA A 54 -3.95 -5.55 -8.37
N GLN A 55 -2.69 -5.61 -8.80
CA GLN A 55 -2.19 -6.72 -9.62
C GLN A 55 -2.24 -8.06 -8.88
N LEU A 56 -1.88 -8.07 -7.60
CA LEU A 56 -1.99 -9.25 -6.74
C LEU A 56 -3.45 -9.73 -6.65
N GLY A 57 -4.39 -8.80 -6.50
CA GLY A 57 -5.83 -9.09 -6.54
C GLY A 57 -6.25 -9.71 -7.87
N ALA A 58 -5.86 -9.12 -9.00
CA ALA A 58 -6.19 -9.63 -10.33
C ALA A 58 -5.65 -11.05 -10.57
N HIS A 59 -4.46 -11.38 -10.06
CA HIS A 59 -3.92 -12.75 -10.13
C HIS A 59 -4.73 -13.73 -9.30
N LEU A 60 -5.25 -13.32 -8.15
CA LEU A 60 -6.10 -14.16 -7.29
C LEU A 60 -7.53 -14.31 -7.83
N GLU A 61 -7.95 -13.53 -8.81
CA GLU A 61 -9.24 -13.73 -9.51
C GLU A 61 -9.19 -14.92 -10.49
N ASP A 62 -8.00 -15.32 -10.94
CA ASP A 62 -7.81 -16.45 -11.84
C ASP A 62 -8.15 -17.78 -11.13
N PRO A 63 -9.15 -18.55 -11.61
CA PRO A 63 -9.54 -19.82 -11.00
C PRO A 63 -8.40 -20.83 -10.91
N GLU A 64 -7.49 -20.86 -11.90
CA GLU A 64 -6.34 -21.77 -11.89
C GLU A 64 -5.36 -21.42 -10.76
N VAL A 65 -5.22 -20.13 -10.45
CA VAL A 65 -4.41 -19.65 -9.33
C VAL A 65 -5.11 -19.96 -8.01
N GLN A 66 -6.43 -19.77 -7.91
CA GLN A 66 -7.17 -20.09 -6.69
C GLN A 66 -7.04 -21.57 -6.29
N ASP A 67 -7.04 -22.47 -7.28
CA ASP A 67 -6.91 -23.91 -7.06
C ASP A 67 -5.46 -24.34 -6.73
N ALA A 68 -4.46 -23.61 -7.23
CA ALA A 68 -3.04 -23.91 -7.01
C ALA A 68 -2.43 -23.26 -5.75
N VAL A 69 -3.06 -22.22 -5.22
CA VAL A 69 -2.51 -21.41 -4.11
C VAL A 69 -2.72 -22.10 -2.76
N SER A 70 -1.63 -22.23 -2.00
CA SER A 70 -1.66 -22.83 -0.66
C SER A 70 -2.37 -21.93 0.37
N ALA A 71 -2.91 -22.54 1.43
CA ALA A 71 -3.50 -21.79 2.55
C ALA A 71 -2.50 -20.83 3.24
N ASP A 72 -1.22 -21.19 3.28
CA ASP A 72 -0.18 -20.30 3.81
C ASP A 72 0.04 -19.08 2.90
N THR A 73 0.03 -19.27 1.57
CA THR A 73 0.10 -18.16 0.61
C THR A 73 -1.10 -17.22 0.76
N VAL A 74 -2.31 -17.76 0.98
CA VAL A 74 -3.50 -16.94 1.30
C VAL A 74 -3.29 -16.14 2.58
N ARG A 75 -2.74 -16.75 3.64
CA ARG A 75 -2.47 -16.06 4.92
C ARG A 75 -1.45 -14.94 4.74
N VAL A 76 -0.30 -15.22 4.10
CA VAL A 76 0.75 -14.21 3.88
C VAL A 76 0.22 -13.05 3.02
N THR A 77 -0.60 -13.34 2.01
CA THR A 77 -1.22 -12.31 1.16
C THR A 77 -2.18 -11.44 1.96
N ARG A 78 -2.98 -12.04 2.85
CA ARG A 78 -3.85 -11.30 3.78
C ARG A 78 -3.05 -10.40 4.71
N ASP A 79 -1.98 -10.91 5.29
CA ASP A 79 -1.12 -10.16 6.21
C ASP A 79 -0.42 -8.99 5.49
N ALA A 80 0.01 -9.19 4.24
CA ALA A 80 0.59 -8.13 3.40
C ALA A 80 -0.43 -7.03 3.10
N ALA A 81 -1.66 -7.39 2.72
CA ALA A 81 -2.74 -6.41 2.49
C ALA A 81 -3.10 -5.62 3.76
N ALA A 82 -3.14 -6.27 4.91
CA ALA A 82 -3.35 -5.62 6.20
C ALA A 82 -2.19 -4.66 6.55
N GLY A 83 -0.95 -5.04 6.26
CA GLY A 83 0.22 -4.17 6.40
C GLY A 83 0.14 -2.91 5.54
N CYS A 84 -0.31 -3.03 4.29
CA CYS A 84 -0.55 -1.88 3.40
C CYS A 84 -1.59 -0.94 4.01
N ALA A 85 -2.72 -1.49 4.47
CA ALA A 85 -3.81 -0.72 5.06
C ALA A 85 -3.36 0.09 6.28
N ALA A 86 -2.53 -0.52 7.15
CA ALA A 86 -1.98 0.14 8.33
C ALA A 86 -1.08 1.33 7.94
N ILE A 87 -0.19 1.15 6.95
CA ILE A 87 0.71 2.21 6.46
C ILE A 87 -0.08 3.36 5.82
N PHE A 88 -1.09 3.04 5.01
CA PHE A 88 -1.94 4.06 4.38
C PHE A 88 -2.70 4.87 5.44
N THR A 89 -3.26 4.21 6.45
CA THR A 89 -3.95 4.86 7.58
C THR A 89 -3.00 5.75 8.38
N GLU A 90 -1.78 5.29 8.67
CA GLU A 90 -0.77 6.08 9.38
C GLU A 90 -0.35 7.30 8.57
N THR A 91 -0.20 7.14 7.25
CA THR A 91 0.13 8.24 6.34
C THR A 91 -1.00 9.28 6.31
N GLU A 92 -2.27 8.86 6.19
CA GLU A 92 -3.43 9.77 6.30
C GLU A 92 -3.41 10.57 7.59
N SER A 93 -3.15 9.90 8.73
CA SER A 93 -3.08 10.57 10.03
C SER A 93 -1.99 11.64 10.08
N ILE A 94 -0.81 11.34 9.55
CA ILE A 94 0.31 12.29 9.51
C ILE A 94 -0.02 13.47 8.60
N VAL A 95 -0.58 13.22 7.42
CA VAL A 95 -0.99 14.26 6.46
C VAL A 95 -2.09 15.15 7.06
N ALA A 96 -3.10 14.57 7.68
CA ALA A 96 -4.17 15.31 8.36
C ALA A 96 -3.59 16.23 9.44
N LYS A 97 -2.68 15.73 10.29
CA LYS A 97 -1.99 16.54 11.31
C LYS A 97 -1.16 17.66 10.70
N ILE A 98 -0.48 17.43 9.58
CA ILE A 98 0.28 18.47 8.86
C ILE A 98 -0.67 19.56 8.35
N ARG A 99 -1.81 19.19 7.74
CA ARG A 99 -2.82 20.13 7.23
C ARG A 99 -3.48 20.92 8.35
N GLU A 100 -3.85 20.27 9.45
CA GLU A 100 -4.47 20.91 10.63
C GLU A 100 -3.50 21.85 11.36
N THR A 101 -2.21 21.50 11.45
CA THR A 101 -1.24 22.30 12.21
C THR A 101 -0.70 23.52 11.48
N GLY A 102 -1.01 23.69 10.19
CA GLY A 102 -1.03 24.92 9.38
C GLY A 102 0.12 25.94 9.47
N SER A 103 0.51 26.38 10.66
CA SER A 103 1.63 27.28 10.92
C SER A 103 1.99 27.39 12.43
N THR A 104 1.42 26.58 13.34
CA THR A 104 1.46 26.86 14.79
C THR A 104 1.66 25.64 15.72
N GLY A 105 1.78 24.40 15.22
CA GLY A 105 1.67 23.20 16.06
C GLY A 105 2.97 22.56 16.58
N LYS A 106 3.33 22.85 17.84
CA LYS A 106 4.00 22.09 18.93
C LYS A 106 4.93 20.87 18.69
N GLU A 107 4.83 20.11 17.61
CA GLU A 107 5.71 18.94 17.36
C GLU A 107 6.93 19.36 16.54
N PRO A 108 8.16 19.19 17.06
CA PRO A 108 9.37 19.66 16.40
C PRO A 108 9.57 19.07 15.01
N TYR A 109 10.09 19.88 14.09
CA TYR A 109 10.39 19.50 12.69
C TYR A 109 11.11 18.14 12.56
N HIS A 110 12.10 17.87 13.41
CA HIS A 110 12.89 16.63 13.39
C HIS A 110 12.08 15.36 13.71
N ILE A 111 11.04 15.45 14.55
CA ILE A 111 10.17 14.30 14.84
C ILE A 111 9.30 13.96 13.63
N ARG A 112 8.80 15.00 12.94
CA ARG A 112 8.01 14.83 11.73
C ARG A 112 8.87 14.20 10.62
N GLU A 113 10.13 14.63 10.49
CA GLU A 113 11.08 14.12 9.49
C GLU A 113 11.35 12.61 9.69
N ALA A 114 11.68 12.22 10.91
CA ALA A 114 11.90 10.81 11.25
C ALA A 114 10.67 9.93 10.95
N LYS A 115 9.45 10.41 11.22
CA LYS A 115 8.21 9.67 10.91
C LYS A 115 8.00 9.46 9.41
N MET A 116 8.32 10.46 8.59
CA MET A 116 8.18 10.37 7.12
C MET A 116 9.20 9.43 6.50
N ASP A 117 10.43 9.41 7.01
CA ASP A 117 11.45 8.47 6.54
C ASP A 117 11.13 7.03 6.92
N VAL A 118 10.56 6.81 8.12
CA VAL A 118 10.04 5.50 8.52
C VAL A 118 8.90 5.05 7.62
N LEU A 119 7.95 5.95 7.29
CA LEU A 119 6.87 5.63 6.35
C LEU A 119 7.39 5.23 4.97
N ARG A 120 8.34 5.98 4.40
CA ARG A 120 8.96 5.64 3.11
C ARG A 120 9.66 4.29 3.15
N ALA A 121 10.42 4.03 4.21
CA ALA A 121 11.08 2.74 4.39
C ALA A 121 10.07 1.59 4.55
N ASN A 122 8.91 1.84 5.16
CA ASN A 122 7.83 0.87 5.28
C ASN A 122 7.15 0.62 3.93
N LEU A 123 6.87 1.66 3.15
CA LEU A 123 6.30 1.55 1.80
C LEU A 123 7.21 0.76 0.88
N GLY A 124 8.50 1.09 0.79
CA GLY A 124 9.45 0.35 -0.04
C GLY A 124 9.62 -1.12 0.38
N ARG A 125 9.51 -1.43 1.69
CA ARG A 125 9.51 -2.83 2.16
C ARG A 125 8.25 -3.57 1.74
N VAL A 126 7.10 -2.94 1.86
CA VAL A 126 5.82 -3.54 1.48
C VAL A 126 5.74 -3.75 -0.02
N GLU A 127 6.20 -2.79 -0.81
CA GLU A 127 6.35 -2.90 -2.26
C GLU A 127 7.16 -4.15 -2.64
N GLY A 128 8.38 -4.30 -2.11
CA GLY A 128 9.21 -5.47 -2.40
C GLY A 128 8.54 -6.80 -1.98
N ASN A 129 7.81 -6.81 -0.87
CA ASN A 129 7.06 -7.99 -0.44
C ASN A 129 5.91 -8.32 -1.41
N LEU A 130 5.20 -7.32 -1.95
CA LEU A 130 4.14 -7.52 -2.94
C LEU A 130 4.68 -8.02 -4.27
N GLU A 131 5.83 -7.50 -4.72
CA GLU A 131 6.51 -7.99 -5.92
C GLU A 131 6.94 -9.45 -5.77
N LEU A 132 7.48 -9.83 -4.60
CA LEU A 132 7.80 -11.22 -4.29
C LEU A 132 6.55 -12.11 -4.32
N LEU A 133 5.44 -11.65 -3.74
CA LEU A 133 4.17 -12.39 -3.76
C LEU A 133 3.63 -12.57 -5.17
N ASN A 134 3.67 -11.53 -6.01
CA ASN A 134 3.33 -11.64 -7.43
C ASN A 134 4.22 -12.67 -8.13
N GLY A 135 5.53 -12.65 -7.86
CA GLY A 135 6.47 -13.65 -8.37
C GLY A 135 6.07 -15.08 -8.00
N VAL A 136 5.70 -15.31 -6.74
CA VAL A 136 5.23 -16.62 -6.26
C VAL A 136 3.94 -17.07 -6.97
N LEU A 137 2.97 -16.18 -7.14
CA LEU A 137 1.71 -16.51 -7.83
C LEU A 137 1.92 -16.84 -9.31
N VAL A 138 2.75 -16.05 -10.01
CA VAL A 138 3.06 -16.27 -11.43
C VAL A 138 3.82 -17.57 -11.63
N HIS A 139 4.82 -17.87 -10.80
CA HIS A 139 5.56 -19.14 -10.89
C HIS A 139 4.69 -20.34 -10.51
N GLY A 140 3.82 -20.20 -9.50
CA GLY A 140 2.86 -21.23 -9.13
C GLY A 140 1.93 -21.62 -10.28
N ARG A 141 1.43 -20.62 -11.02
CA ARG A 141 0.62 -20.82 -12.23
C ARG A 141 1.38 -21.55 -13.33
N GLN A 142 2.65 -21.18 -13.58
CA GLN A 142 3.45 -21.83 -14.62
C GLN A 142 3.71 -23.31 -14.30
N MET A 143 3.90 -23.66 -13.03
CA MET A 143 4.10 -25.05 -12.60
C MET A 143 2.81 -25.88 -12.59
N SER A 144 1.63 -25.28 -12.41
CA SER A 144 0.35 -26.00 -12.49
C SER A 144 -0.13 -26.22 -13.93
N SER A 145 0.33 -25.41 -14.88
CA SER A 145 0.02 -25.52 -16.31
C SER A 145 0.92 -26.50 -17.10
N GLY A 146 1.83 -27.22 -16.44
CA GLY A 146 2.82 -28.14 -17.03
C GLY A 146 2.51 -29.62 -16.84
#